data_AF-A0A662A1G8-F1
#
_entry.id   AF-A0A662A1G8-F1
#
_cell.length_a   1.000
_cell.length_b   1.000
_cell.length_c   1.000
_cell.angle_alpha   90.00
_cell.angle_beta   90.00
_cell.angle_gamma   90.00
#
_symmetry.space_group_name_H-M   'P 1'
#
loop_
_entity.id
_entity.type
_entity.pdbx_description
1 polymer ?
#
loop_
_entity_poly.entity_id
_entity_poly.type
_entity_poly.pdbx_seq_one_letter_code
_entity_poly.pdbx_strand_id
1 'polypeptide(L)'
;PFTSYNYHGKGNFASMIDVVVLGATEVDVNFNANVVTHSDGYLLHGIGGWQNCLFAKTTILPIPLFRDRMPVILDEVTTLCGPGELIDVIVTERGIAINPLRKDLIEKLKDSPLPIKTIQELKEEGERICGKPEKPELSDELIAVIKWVDGTIIDSVRKV
;
A
#
# COMPACT_ATOMS: atom_id res chain seq x y z
N PRO A 1 -17.00 -10.51 9.39
CA PRO A 1 -17.23 -9.14 8.85
C PRO A 1 -18.26 -8.29 9.63
N PHE A 2 -19.16 -8.88 10.42
CA PHE A 2 -20.23 -8.15 11.12
C PHE A 2 -19.72 -7.30 12.32
N THR A 3 -18.54 -7.61 12.86
CA THR A 3 -17.97 -6.92 14.03
C THR A 3 -17.16 -5.67 13.69
N SER A 4 -16.77 -5.48 12.42
CA SER A 4 -15.92 -4.36 12.00
C SER A 4 -16.57 -2.99 12.13
N TYR A 5 -17.90 -2.93 12.01
CA TYR A 5 -18.69 -1.69 12.03
C TYR A 5 -19.85 -1.78 13.03
N ASN A 6 -19.65 -2.54 14.12
CA ASN A 6 -20.68 -2.67 15.15
C ASN A 6 -20.50 -1.58 16.23
N TYR A 7 -21.42 -0.61 16.24
CA TYR A 7 -21.44 0.47 17.23
C TYR A 7 -21.44 -0.04 18.70
N HIS A 8 -22.04 -1.20 18.96
CA HIS A 8 -22.06 -1.80 20.30
C HIS A 8 -20.70 -2.35 20.74
N GLY A 9 -19.77 -2.60 19.81
CA GLY A 9 -18.44 -3.11 20.12
C GLY A 9 -17.58 -2.11 20.91
N LYS A 10 -17.87 -0.80 20.81
CA LYS A 10 -17.12 0.30 21.46
C LYS A 10 -15.59 0.23 21.27
N GLY A 11 -15.13 -0.48 20.24
CA GLY A 11 -13.72 -0.76 19.99
C GLY A 11 -13.48 -1.21 18.55
N ASN A 12 -12.22 -1.16 18.13
CA ASN A 12 -11.80 -1.59 16.79
C ASN A 12 -11.17 -2.99 16.89
N PHE A 13 -11.83 -4.00 16.33
CA PHE A 13 -11.28 -5.37 16.34
C PHE A 13 -10.09 -5.55 15.38
N ALA A 14 -9.83 -4.63 14.45
CA ALA A 14 -8.75 -4.76 13.47
C ALA A 14 -7.37 -4.90 14.14
N SER A 15 -7.15 -4.21 15.26
CA SER A 15 -5.92 -4.33 16.07
C SER A 15 -5.80 -5.66 16.83
N MET A 16 -6.84 -6.49 16.82
CA MET A 16 -6.85 -7.82 17.43
C MET A 16 -6.61 -8.93 16.41
N ILE A 17 -6.59 -8.61 15.12
CA ILE A 17 -6.38 -9.58 14.04
C ILE A 17 -4.89 -9.82 13.87
N ASP A 18 -4.51 -11.09 13.74
CA ASP A 18 -3.10 -11.47 13.53
C ASP A 18 -2.61 -11.13 12.12
N VAL A 19 -3.44 -11.35 11.10
CA VAL A 19 -3.07 -11.12 9.69
C VAL A 19 -4.23 -10.47 8.92
N VAL A 20 -3.91 -9.47 8.11
CA VAL A 20 -4.82 -8.94 7.10
C VAL A 20 -4.19 -8.99 5.71
N VAL A 21 -5.04 -9.23 4.71
CA VAL A 21 -4.66 -9.28 3.30
C VAL A 21 -5.48 -8.24 2.57
N LEU A 22 -4.81 -7.28 1.92
CA LEU A 22 -5.43 -6.14 1.25
C LEU A 22 -4.94 -6.01 -0.20
N GLY A 23 -5.24 -4.91 -0.87
CA GLY A 23 -4.63 -4.55 -2.14
C GLY A 23 -4.15 -3.10 -2.12
N ALA A 24 -3.44 -2.68 -3.16
CA ALA A 24 -3.04 -1.29 -3.38
C ALA A 24 -3.06 -0.94 -4.87
N THR A 25 -3.38 0.30 -5.21
CA THR A 25 -3.22 0.83 -6.58
C THR A 25 -1.74 1.06 -6.87
N GLU A 26 -1.00 1.60 -5.91
CA GLU A 26 0.45 1.84 -5.97
C GLU A 26 1.08 1.56 -4.60
N VAL A 27 2.36 1.20 -4.59
CA VAL A 27 3.19 1.14 -3.38
C VAL A 27 4.54 1.76 -3.70
N ASP A 28 5.17 2.48 -2.78
CA ASP A 28 6.51 3.02 -2.99
C ASP A 28 7.62 2.21 -2.30
N VAL A 29 8.88 2.55 -2.58
CA VAL A 29 10.05 1.90 -1.99
C VAL A 29 10.15 2.03 -0.47
N ASN A 30 9.36 2.91 0.14
CA ASN A 30 9.24 3.08 1.59
C ASN A 30 8.02 2.34 2.15
N PHE A 31 7.40 1.48 1.35
CA PHE A 31 6.19 0.71 1.67
C PHE A 31 4.93 1.56 1.83
N ASN A 32 4.96 2.87 1.56
CA ASN A 32 3.71 3.64 1.58
C ASN A 32 2.80 3.16 0.45
N ALA A 33 1.50 3.13 0.69
CA ALA A 33 0.55 2.64 -0.30
C ALA A 33 -0.56 3.62 -0.60
N ASN A 34 -0.99 3.58 -1.86
CA ASN A 34 -2.13 4.26 -2.43
C ASN A 34 -3.24 3.24 -2.71
N VAL A 35 -4.49 3.65 -2.52
CA VAL A 35 -5.68 2.87 -2.89
C VAL A 35 -6.76 3.68 -3.58
N VAL A 36 -6.56 5.00 -3.78
CA VAL A 36 -7.64 5.91 -4.18
C VAL A 36 -7.45 6.50 -5.57
N THR A 37 -6.20 6.84 -5.92
CA THR A 37 -5.86 7.39 -7.23
C THR A 37 -5.21 6.33 -8.11
N HIS A 38 -5.38 6.48 -9.42
CA HIS A 38 -4.58 5.79 -10.42
C HIS A 38 -3.29 6.60 -10.69
N SER A 39 -2.36 6.01 -11.43
CA SER A 39 -1.09 6.66 -11.77
C SER A 39 -1.24 7.84 -12.75
N ASP A 40 -2.42 8.03 -13.35
CA ASP A 40 -2.80 9.23 -14.10
C ASP A 40 -3.37 10.36 -13.23
N GLY A 41 -3.40 10.17 -11.91
CA GLY A 41 -3.87 11.16 -10.92
C GLY A 41 -5.39 11.15 -10.68
N TYR A 42 -6.18 10.38 -11.44
CA TYR A 42 -7.63 10.36 -11.25
C TYR A 42 -8.03 9.64 -9.96
N LEU A 43 -8.87 10.32 -9.16
CA LEU A 43 -9.50 9.76 -7.95
C LEU A 43 -10.68 8.86 -8.31
N LEU A 44 -10.45 7.54 -8.38
CA LEU A 44 -11.41 6.57 -8.91
C LEU A 44 -11.84 5.46 -7.93
N HIS A 45 -11.28 5.46 -6.72
CA HIS A 45 -11.56 4.44 -5.71
C HIS A 45 -11.84 5.04 -4.34
N GLY A 46 -12.60 4.32 -3.52
CA GLY A 46 -12.80 4.65 -2.12
C GLY A 46 -11.81 3.92 -1.20
N ILE A 47 -11.33 4.58 -0.16
CA ILE A 47 -10.43 3.99 0.86
C ILE A 47 -11.11 2.82 1.59
N GLY A 48 -12.39 2.98 1.92
CA GLY A 48 -13.12 2.01 2.76
C GLY A 48 -12.45 1.79 4.12
N GLY A 49 -12.55 0.57 4.65
CA GLY A 49 -11.90 0.18 5.92
C GLY A 49 -10.41 -0.16 5.77
N TRP A 50 -9.79 0.11 4.62
CA TRP A 50 -8.43 -0.31 4.32
C TRP A 50 -7.43 0.24 5.35
N GLN A 51 -7.53 1.53 5.70
CA GLN A 51 -6.68 2.14 6.73
C GLN A 51 -6.91 1.53 8.12
N ASN A 52 -8.15 1.17 8.47
CA ASN A 52 -8.45 0.51 9.75
C ASN A 52 -7.82 -0.88 9.83
N CYS A 53 -7.73 -1.59 8.71
CA CYS A 53 -7.13 -2.91 8.64
C CYS A 53 -5.61 -2.89 8.85
N LEU A 54 -4.93 -1.79 8.55
CA LEU A 54 -3.48 -1.65 8.72
C LEU A 54 -3.01 -1.80 10.19
N PHE A 55 -3.93 -1.75 11.16
CA PHE A 55 -3.62 -1.98 12.57
C PHE A 55 -3.49 -3.47 12.95
N ALA A 56 -3.69 -4.40 12.02
CA ALA A 56 -3.44 -5.82 12.26
C ALA A 56 -1.97 -6.08 12.62
N LYS A 57 -1.67 -7.22 13.27
CA LYS A 57 -0.28 -7.55 13.63
C LYS A 57 0.62 -7.84 12.43
N THR A 58 0.05 -8.20 11.29
CA THR A 58 0.77 -8.41 10.02
C THR A 58 -0.13 -8.04 8.83
N THR A 59 0.24 -7.00 8.11
CA THR A 59 -0.41 -6.50 6.90
C THR A 59 0.31 -6.99 5.65
N ILE A 60 -0.41 -7.69 4.79
CA ILE A 60 0.12 -8.22 3.52
C ILE A 60 -0.62 -7.57 2.36
N LEU A 61 0.13 -7.02 1.40
CA LEU A 61 -0.37 -6.46 0.15
C LEU A 61 -0.02 -7.37 -1.03
N PRO A 62 -0.87 -8.35 -1.40
CA PRO A 62 -0.79 -9.00 -2.70
C PRO A 62 -1.18 -8.02 -3.81
N ILE A 63 -0.19 -7.61 -4.60
CA ILE A 63 -0.38 -6.72 -5.75
C ILE A 63 0.38 -7.29 -6.95
N PRO A 64 -0.14 -7.17 -8.18
CA PRO A 64 0.67 -7.51 -9.34
C PRO A 64 1.84 -6.53 -9.42
N LEU A 65 2.99 -6.96 -9.96
CA LEU A 65 4.12 -6.06 -10.13
C LEU A 65 3.80 -4.92 -11.11
N PHE A 66 2.92 -5.20 -12.08
CA PHE A 66 2.43 -4.24 -13.05
C PHE A 66 0.97 -4.53 -13.44
N ARG A 67 0.25 -3.50 -13.90
CA ARG A 67 -1.09 -3.60 -14.50
C ARG A 67 -1.03 -3.02 -15.91
N ASP A 68 -1.28 -3.87 -16.91
CA ASP A 68 -1.04 -3.54 -18.33
C ASP A 68 0.41 -3.05 -18.55
N ARG A 69 0.61 -1.75 -18.79
CA ARG A 69 1.93 -1.14 -18.99
C ARG A 69 2.37 -0.26 -17.81
N MET A 70 1.69 -0.34 -16.66
CA MET A 70 2.03 0.44 -15.48
C MET A 70 2.67 -0.39 -14.37
N PRO A 71 3.89 -0.06 -13.90
CA PRO A 71 4.42 -0.66 -12.69
C PRO A 71 3.62 -0.18 -11.48
N VAL A 72 3.42 -1.08 -10.52
CA VAL A 72 2.67 -0.78 -9.27
C VAL A 72 3.61 -0.32 -8.16
N ILE A 73 4.89 -0.73 -8.21
CA ILE A 73 5.91 -0.31 -7.25
C ILE A 73 6.66 0.90 -7.83
N LEU A 74 6.58 2.03 -7.14
CA LEU A 74 7.07 3.34 -7.58
C LEU A 74 8.18 3.88 -6.66
N ASP A 75 8.80 4.99 -7.07
CA ASP A 75 9.69 5.75 -6.17
C ASP A 75 8.90 6.41 -5.02
N GLU A 76 7.71 6.90 -5.34
CA GLU A 76 6.80 7.60 -4.43
C GLU A 76 5.38 7.40 -4.95
N VAL A 77 4.42 7.17 -4.05
CA VAL A 77 3.01 7.03 -4.43
C VAL A 77 2.41 8.36 -4.88
N THR A 78 1.45 8.32 -5.79
CA THR A 78 0.72 9.51 -6.24
C THR A 78 -0.14 10.10 -5.12
N THR A 79 -0.65 9.25 -4.23
CA THR A 79 -1.46 9.67 -3.09
C THR A 79 -1.20 8.74 -1.91
N LEU A 80 -0.73 9.31 -0.80
CA LEU A 80 -0.44 8.60 0.42
C LEU A 80 -1.75 8.25 1.15
N CYS A 81 -2.11 6.97 1.14
CA CYS A 81 -3.26 6.45 1.89
C CYS A 81 -2.86 5.69 3.15
N GLY A 82 -1.71 5.03 3.14
CA GLY A 82 -1.19 4.25 4.26
C GLY A 82 0.31 4.44 4.44
N PRO A 83 0.76 4.89 5.63
CA PRO A 83 2.18 4.96 5.94
C PRO A 83 2.83 3.57 5.88
N GLY A 84 4.03 3.50 5.29
CA GLY A 84 4.72 2.24 5.06
C GLY A 84 5.14 1.49 6.33
N GLU A 85 5.22 2.18 7.48
CA GLU A 85 5.50 1.54 8.77
C GLU A 85 4.40 0.54 9.22
N LEU A 86 3.20 0.63 8.65
CA LEU A 86 2.06 -0.24 8.95
C LEU A 86 1.85 -1.34 7.89
N ILE A 87 2.72 -1.41 6.89
CA ILE A 87 2.67 -2.38 5.80
C ILE A 87 3.88 -3.30 5.91
N ASP A 88 3.63 -4.57 6.19
CA ASP A 88 4.69 -5.51 6.58
C ASP A 88 5.26 -6.29 5.42
N VAL A 89 4.41 -6.69 4.46
CA VAL A 89 4.82 -7.56 3.36
C VAL A 89 4.08 -7.15 2.08
N ILE A 90 4.82 -7.05 0.98
CA ILE A 90 4.28 -6.90 -0.37
C ILE A 90 4.57 -8.20 -1.12
N VAL A 91 3.53 -8.77 -1.72
CA VAL A 91 3.63 -10.02 -2.48
C VAL A 91 3.25 -9.72 -3.92
N THR A 92 4.14 -10.05 -4.86
CA THR A 92 3.88 -9.96 -6.30
C THR A 92 4.08 -11.33 -6.94
N GLU A 93 3.71 -11.44 -8.21
CA GLU A 93 4.01 -12.64 -9.01
C GLU A 93 5.52 -12.82 -9.30
N ARG A 94 6.36 -11.83 -8.95
CA ARG A 94 7.82 -11.83 -9.16
C ARG A 94 8.64 -11.96 -7.88
N GLY A 95 8.01 -11.90 -6.71
CA GLY A 95 8.71 -12.07 -5.44
C GLY A 95 7.95 -11.47 -4.26
N ILE A 96 8.57 -11.57 -3.09
CA ILE A 96 8.02 -11.09 -1.82
C ILE A 96 8.99 -10.09 -1.23
N ALA A 97 8.54 -8.86 -1.01
CA ALA A 97 9.29 -7.87 -0.26
C ALA A 97 8.76 -7.79 1.17
N ILE A 98 9.64 -8.05 2.13
CA ILE A 98 9.35 -7.89 3.56
C ILE A 98 9.86 -6.52 3.99
N ASN A 99 9.03 -5.76 4.69
CA ASN A 99 9.41 -4.46 5.22
C ASN A 99 10.64 -4.62 6.12
N PRO A 100 11.72 -3.83 5.91
CA PRO A 100 12.93 -3.89 6.73
C PRO A 100 12.68 -3.70 8.23
N LEU A 101 11.57 -3.09 8.65
CA LEU A 101 11.18 -2.96 10.05
C LEU A 101 10.77 -4.30 10.69
N ARG A 102 10.35 -5.28 9.89
CA ARG A 102 9.90 -6.61 10.35
C ARG A 102 11.03 -7.62 10.42
N LYS A 103 11.98 -7.34 11.32
CA LYS A 103 13.14 -8.21 11.60
C LYS A 103 12.73 -9.63 12.00
N ASP A 104 11.59 -9.77 12.68
CA ASP A 104 11.02 -11.05 13.07
C ASP A 104 10.61 -11.91 11.87
N LEU A 105 10.01 -11.30 10.83
CA LEU A 105 9.63 -12.01 9.61
C LEU A 105 10.84 -12.34 8.74
N ILE A 106 11.78 -11.39 8.62
CA ILE A 106 13.03 -11.58 7.89
C ILE A 106 13.80 -12.78 8.46
N GLU A 107 13.98 -12.83 9.78
CA GLU A 107 14.70 -13.92 10.44
C GLU A 107 14.00 -15.28 10.29
N LYS A 108 12.66 -15.30 10.40
CA LYS A 108 11.88 -16.54 10.23
C LYS A 108 11.89 -17.07 8.81
N LEU A 109 12.05 -16.21 7.80
CA LEU A 109 11.92 -16.56 6.39
C LEU A 109 13.25 -16.66 5.64
N LYS A 110 14.39 -16.33 6.29
CA LYS A 110 15.72 -16.27 5.65
C LYS A 110 16.14 -17.56 4.94
N ASP A 111 15.80 -18.73 5.50
CA ASP A 111 16.14 -20.04 4.97
C ASP A 111 14.94 -20.71 4.27
N SER A 112 13.87 -19.96 4.03
CA SER A 112 12.69 -20.46 3.33
C SER A 112 12.92 -20.54 1.82
N PRO A 113 12.23 -21.42 1.09
CA PRO A 113 12.31 -21.48 -0.37
C PRO A 113 11.53 -20.34 -1.06
N LEU A 114 11.00 -19.38 -0.30
CA LEU A 114 10.22 -18.28 -0.86
C LEU A 114 11.11 -17.30 -1.61
N PRO A 115 10.64 -16.70 -2.72
CA PRO A 115 11.40 -15.73 -3.51
C PRO A 115 11.43 -14.36 -2.82
N ILE A 116 12.14 -14.26 -1.69
CA ILE A 116 12.31 -13.00 -0.97
C ILE A 116 13.22 -12.07 -1.77
N LYS A 117 12.76 -10.84 -2.00
CA LYS A 117 13.47 -9.77 -2.70
C LYS A 117 13.37 -8.48 -1.88
N THR A 118 14.26 -7.55 -2.12
CA THR A 118 14.07 -6.16 -1.70
C THR A 118 12.96 -5.52 -2.54
N ILE A 119 12.32 -4.48 -1.99
CA ILE A 119 11.30 -3.73 -2.73
C ILE A 119 11.92 -2.99 -3.93
N GLN A 120 13.20 -2.60 -3.83
CA GLN A 120 13.96 -1.98 -4.91
C GLN A 120 14.18 -2.96 -6.08
N GLU A 121 14.54 -4.21 -5.82
CA GLU A 121 14.68 -5.23 -6.89
C GLU A 121 13.36 -5.46 -7.62
N LEU A 122 12.24 -5.51 -6.89
CA LEU A 122 10.91 -5.63 -7.51
C LEU A 122 10.59 -4.40 -8.36
N LYS A 123 10.82 -3.18 -7.84
CA LYS A 123 10.65 -1.93 -8.60
C LYS A 123 11.46 -1.94 -9.90
N GLU A 124 12.75 -2.23 -9.82
CA GLU A 124 13.65 -2.27 -10.97
C GLU A 124 13.21 -3.30 -12.02
N GLU A 125 12.68 -4.45 -11.58
CA GLU A 125 12.10 -5.45 -12.47
C GLU A 125 10.83 -4.93 -13.15
N GLY A 126 9.95 -4.24 -12.42
CA GLY A 126 8.74 -3.62 -12.96
C GLY A 126 9.06 -2.54 -14.00
N GLU A 127 9.97 -1.63 -13.69
CA GLU A 127 10.41 -0.56 -14.59
C GLU A 127 11.11 -1.09 -15.85
N ARG A 128 11.82 -2.21 -15.75
CA ARG A 128 12.45 -2.85 -16.92
C ARG A 128 11.41 -3.39 -17.91
N ILE A 129 10.26 -3.83 -17.42
CA ILE A 129 9.17 -4.38 -18.24
C ILE A 129 8.31 -3.25 -18.80
N CYS A 130 7.93 -2.29 -17.96
CA CYS A 130 6.93 -1.28 -18.28
C CYS A 130 7.52 0.06 -18.74
N GLY A 131 8.81 0.30 -18.47
CA GLY A 131 9.38 1.64 -18.47
C GLY A 131 9.13 2.36 -17.14
N LYS A 132 9.77 3.53 -16.97
CA LYS A 132 9.47 4.42 -15.85
C LYS A 132 8.21 5.22 -16.15
N PRO A 133 7.22 5.24 -15.24
CA PRO A 133 6.00 5.99 -15.45
C PRO A 133 6.28 7.49 -15.36
N GLU A 134 5.64 8.26 -16.24
CA GLU A 134 5.59 9.72 -16.11
C GLU A 134 4.62 10.09 -14.99
N LYS A 135 5.00 11.03 -14.11
CA LYS A 135 4.10 11.55 -13.08
C LYS A 135 2.99 12.36 -13.75
N PRO A 136 1.75 12.33 -13.23
CA PRO A 136 0.67 13.15 -13.77
C PRO A 136 0.95 14.64 -13.56
N GLU A 137 0.54 15.46 -14.51
CA GLU A 137 0.53 16.91 -14.35
C GLU A 137 -0.64 17.32 -13.45
N LEU A 138 -0.33 17.90 -12.29
CA LEU A 138 -1.31 18.29 -11.29
C LEU A 138 -1.35 19.81 -11.14
N SER A 139 -2.54 20.38 -11.06
CA SER A 139 -2.73 21.81 -10.76
C SER A 139 -2.64 22.11 -9.26
N ASP A 140 -2.67 23.40 -8.91
CA ASP A 140 -2.70 23.84 -7.51
C ASP A 140 -4.08 23.66 -6.83
N GLU A 141 -5.12 23.32 -7.60
CA GLU A 141 -6.49 23.15 -7.09
C GLU A 141 -6.64 21.84 -6.30
N LEU A 142 -6.95 21.96 -5.00
CA LEU A 142 -7.24 20.81 -4.13
C LEU A 142 -8.68 20.34 -4.33
N ILE A 143 -8.87 19.04 -4.61
CA ILE A 143 -10.19 18.44 -4.83
C ILE A 143 -10.62 17.50 -3.69
N ALA A 144 -9.66 16.95 -2.94
CA ALA A 144 -9.92 16.09 -1.79
C ALA A 144 -8.75 16.10 -0.81
N VAL A 145 -9.00 15.64 0.42
CA VAL A 145 -7.98 15.38 1.43
C VAL A 145 -8.04 13.93 1.88
N ILE A 146 -6.88 13.34 2.12
CA ILE A 146 -6.75 12.01 2.70
C ILE A 146 -6.61 12.17 4.21
N LYS A 147 -7.69 11.84 4.89
CA LYS A 147 -7.75 11.87 6.35
C LYS A 147 -7.36 10.50 6.90
N TRP A 148 -6.51 10.49 7.91
CA TRP A 148 -6.18 9.30 8.68
C TRP A 148 -7.31 8.94 9.65
N VAL A 149 -7.21 7.75 10.25
CA VAL A 149 -8.25 7.20 11.13
C VAL A 149 -8.50 8.05 12.39
N ASP A 150 -7.52 8.83 12.83
CA ASP A 150 -7.60 9.73 13.99
C ASP A 150 -8.09 11.13 13.63
N GLY A 151 -8.32 11.41 12.35
CA GLY A 151 -8.77 12.70 11.85
C GLY A 151 -7.66 13.62 11.35
N THR A 152 -6.38 13.27 11.50
CA THR A 152 -5.27 14.03 10.92
C THR A 152 -5.29 13.94 9.39
N ILE A 153 -4.73 14.94 8.71
CA ILE A 153 -4.60 14.93 7.24
C ILE A 153 -3.20 14.44 6.91
N ILE A 154 -3.11 13.36 6.14
CA ILE A 154 -1.83 12.77 5.73
C ILE A 154 -1.46 13.12 4.29
N ASP A 155 -2.44 13.46 3.45
CA ASP A 155 -2.21 13.88 2.07
C ASP A 155 -3.41 14.63 1.48
N SER A 156 -3.26 15.11 0.24
CA SER A 156 -4.30 15.78 -0.53
C SER A 156 -4.27 15.38 -1.99
N VAL A 157 -5.44 15.36 -2.64
CA VAL A 157 -5.56 15.08 -4.07
C VAL A 157 -5.77 16.40 -4.82
N ARG A 158 -5.00 16.57 -5.89
CA ARG A 158 -5.04 17.75 -6.77
C ARG A 158 -5.74 17.41 -8.08
N LYS A 159 -6.31 18.42 -8.71
CA LYS A 159 -6.96 18.28 -10.01
C LYS A 159 -5.92 18.04 -11.11
N VAL A 160 -6.16 16.99 -11.89
CA VAL A 160 -5.55 16.68 -13.19
C VAL A 160 -6.15 17.57 -14.27
#